data_AF-A0A7S0Q0B4-F1
#
_entry.id   AF-A0A7S0Q0B4-F1
#
_cell.length_a   1.000
_cell.length_b   1.000
_cell.length_c   1.000
_cell.angle_alpha   90.00
_cell.angle_beta   90.00
_cell.angle_gamma   90.00
#
_symmetry.space_group_name_H-M   'P 1'
#
loop_
_entity.id
_entity.type
_entity.pdbx_description
1 polymer ?
#
loop_
_entity_poly.entity_id
_entity_poly.type
_entity_poly.pdbx_seq_one_letter_code
_entity_poly.pdbx_strand_id
1 'polypeptide(L)'
;CHLHGVCGGCQYQHLRYSEQLEFKTRQVAELLARTGKLAALPLSELVLSAVGSPKEYGYRTKLTPHYEATADGRPVVIGFHRHDSKVAMVDIDACPIAADAINVALPEARAKAAALVAKKAVAAAAARRKPLGGTLLLRHTLEGIVTEQTMAVTERVNDLTLSF
;
A
#
# COMPACT_ATOMS: atom_id res chain seq x y z
N CYS A 1 -6.05 7.70 9.75
CA CYS A 1 -6.87 6.84 8.86
C CYS A 1 -7.88 6.07 9.72
N HIS A 2 -9.14 5.97 9.31
CA HIS A 2 -10.15 5.22 10.09
C HIS A 2 -9.90 3.70 10.11
N LEU A 3 -9.13 3.17 9.16
CA LEU A 3 -8.73 1.76 9.08
C LEU A 3 -7.42 1.44 9.81
N HIS A 4 -6.76 2.43 10.43
CA HIS A 4 -5.53 2.21 11.17
C HIS A 4 -5.76 1.24 12.34
N GLY A 5 -4.81 0.34 12.58
CA GLY A 5 -4.95 -0.74 13.58
C GLY A 5 -5.77 -1.94 13.10
N VAL A 6 -6.40 -1.87 11.93
CA VAL A 6 -7.08 -3.01 11.31
C VAL A 6 -6.40 -3.39 10.00
N CYS A 7 -6.24 -2.43 9.08
CA CYS A 7 -5.51 -2.60 7.83
C CYS A 7 -3.99 -2.77 8.08
N GLY A 8 -3.37 -3.76 7.42
CA GLY A 8 -1.93 -4.05 7.57
C GLY A 8 -0.98 -3.04 6.93
N GLY A 9 -1.49 -1.95 6.36
CA GLY A 9 -0.68 -1.02 5.57
C GLY A 9 0.14 0.00 6.37
N CYS A 10 -0.30 0.41 7.56
CA CYS A 10 0.33 1.48 8.34
C CYS A 10 0.49 1.09 9.81
N GLN A 11 1.70 1.19 10.35
CA GLN A 11 2.02 0.73 11.71
C GLN A 11 2.08 1.87 12.75
N TYR A 12 2.43 3.09 12.34
CA TYR A 12 2.78 4.17 13.27
C TYR A 12 1.82 5.37 13.28
N GLN A 13 0.61 5.27 12.67
CA GLN A 13 -0.28 6.45 12.58
C GLN A 13 -0.83 6.93 13.94
N HIS A 14 -0.62 6.18 15.01
CA HIS A 14 -0.94 6.60 16.38
C HIS A 14 0.15 7.47 17.03
N LEU A 15 1.34 7.58 16.41
CA LEU A 15 2.45 8.40 16.89
C LEU A 15 2.50 9.72 16.13
N ARG A 16 2.92 10.80 16.81
CA ARG A 16 3.27 12.05 16.14
C ARG A 16 4.44 11.81 15.19
N TYR A 17 4.50 12.52 14.07
CA TYR A 17 5.52 12.27 13.06
C TYR A 17 6.96 12.40 13.59
N SER A 18 7.22 13.39 14.45
CA SER A 18 8.52 13.54 15.12
C SER A 18 8.90 12.30 15.95
N GLU A 19 7.96 11.74 16.70
CA GLU A 19 8.17 10.51 17.48
C GLU A 19 8.45 9.31 16.57
N GLN A 20 7.85 9.26 15.37
CA GLN A 20 8.17 8.23 14.39
C GLN A 20 9.62 8.32 13.91
N LEU A 21 10.14 9.53 13.71
CA LEU A 21 11.53 9.74 13.29
C LEU A 21 12.49 9.32 14.40
N GLU A 22 12.27 9.79 15.63
CA GLU A 22 13.05 9.39 16.80
C GLU A 22 13.03 7.88 17.01
N PHE A 23 11.86 7.25 16.91
CA PHE A 23 11.71 5.81 17.06
C PHE A 23 12.47 5.03 15.98
N LYS A 24 12.46 5.49 14.73
CA LYS A 24 13.23 4.88 13.64
C LYS A 24 14.73 5.05 13.84
N THR A 25 15.20 6.24 14.23
CA THR A 25 16.62 6.48 14.55
C THR A 25 17.09 5.55 15.64
N ARG A 26 16.35 5.48 16.77
CA ARG A 26 16.70 4.60 17.89
C ARG A 26 16.74 3.13 17.48
N GLN A 27 15.76 2.65 16.72
CA GLN A 27 15.73 1.26 16.25
C GLN A 27 16.98 0.87 15.45
N VAL A 28 17.43 1.73 14.53
CA VAL A 28 18.65 1.46 13.74
C VAL A 28 19.89 1.51 14.62
N ALA A 29 19.98 2.49 15.52
CA ALA A 29 21.10 2.60 16.48
C ALA A 29 21.23 1.34 17.35
N GLU A 30 20.13 0.89 17.95
CA GLU A 30 20.08 -0.30 18.79
C GLU A 30 20.42 -1.57 18.01
N LEU A 31 19.95 -1.69 16.76
CA LEU A 31 20.27 -2.80 15.89
C LEU A 31 21.77 -2.85 15.55
N LEU A 32 22.38 -1.71 15.25
CA LEU A 32 23.83 -1.62 14.99
C LEU A 32 24.66 -1.91 16.24
N ALA A 33 24.26 -1.39 17.40
CA ALA A 33 24.94 -1.68 18.66
C ALA A 33 24.94 -3.18 18.98
N ARG A 34 23.78 -3.84 18.87
CA ARG A 34 23.59 -5.24 19.22
C ARG A 34 24.09 -6.22 18.16
N THR A 35 23.62 -6.07 16.92
CA THR A 35 23.90 -7.01 15.82
C THR A 35 25.19 -6.65 15.11
N GLY A 36 25.48 -5.36 14.96
CA GLY A 36 26.75 -4.87 14.42
C GLY A 36 27.92 -4.92 15.41
N LYS A 37 27.67 -5.30 16.67
CA LYS A 37 28.67 -5.38 17.77
C LYS A 37 29.37 -4.04 18.04
N LEU A 38 28.68 -2.93 17.84
CA LEU A 38 29.19 -1.57 18.05
C LEU A 38 28.80 -0.98 19.41
N ALA A 39 28.46 -1.82 20.39
CA ALA A 39 27.98 -1.39 21.71
C ALA A 39 29.00 -0.56 22.53
N ALA A 40 30.27 -0.53 22.13
CA ALA A 40 31.28 0.32 22.75
C ALA A 40 31.14 1.81 22.38
N LEU A 41 30.38 2.13 21.32
CA LEU A 41 30.10 3.49 20.90
C LEU A 41 28.75 3.97 21.46
N PRO A 42 28.61 5.26 21.83
CA PRO A 42 27.31 5.84 22.18
C PRO A 42 26.30 5.72 21.04
N LEU A 43 25.03 5.43 21.35
CA LEU A 43 23.97 5.29 20.33
C LEU A 43 23.81 6.55 19.46
N SER A 44 24.02 7.73 20.04
CA SER A 44 23.97 9.02 19.34
C SER A 44 25.06 9.19 18.28
N GLU A 45 26.13 8.40 18.35
CA GLU A 45 27.25 8.44 17.40
C GLU A 45 27.14 7.36 16.32
N LEU A 46 26.28 6.36 16.51
CA LEU A 46 26.11 5.26 15.56
C LEU A 46 25.32 5.65 14.31
N VAL A 47 24.36 6.58 14.46
CA VAL A 47 23.44 6.96 13.40
C VAL A 47 23.10 8.45 13.48
N LEU A 48 22.89 9.05 12.32
CA LEU A 48 22.28 10.37 12.22
C LEU A 48 20.77 10.28 12.45
N SER A 49 20.16 11.41 12.80
CA SER A 49 18.69 11.54 12.89
C SER A 49 18.03 11.15 11.57
N ALA A 50 16.88 10.47 11.65
CA ALA A 50 16.13 10.06 10.48
C ALA A 50 15.66 11.29 9.70
N VAL A 51 15.89 11.29 8.40
CA VAL A 51 15.44 12.37 7.51
C VAL A 51 13.93 12.24 7.30
N GLY A 52 13.20 13.30 7.63
CA GLY A 52 11.76 13.38 7.41
C GLY A 52 11.42 13.48 5.91
N SER A 53 10.32 12.84 5.53
CA SER A 53 9.69 13.05 4.23
C SER A 53 9.09 14.46 4.18
N PRO A 54 9.13 15.15 3.03
CA PRO A 54 8.39 16.39 2.84
C PRO A 54 6.86 16.19 2.87
N LYS A 55 6.40 14.93 2.76
CA LYS A 55 4.99 14.53 2.80
C LYS A 55 4.78 13.42 3.82
N GLU A 56 4.00 13.70 4.87
CA GLU A 56 3.58 12.69 5.87
C GLU A 56 2.43 11.80 5.36
N TYR A 57 1.61 12.34 4.48
CA TYR A 57 0.48 11.68 3.80
C TYR A 57 0.56 11.93 2.29
N GLY A 58 -0.19 11.18 1.48
CA GLY A 58 -0.19 11.36 0.02
C GLY A 58 1.12 11.02 -0.70
N TYR A 59 2.08 10.35 -0.03
CA TYR A 59 3.39 10.06 -0.58
C TYR A 59 3.43 8.80 -1.46
N ARG A 60 2.46 7.89 -1.32
CA ARG A 60 2.45 6.60 -1.99
C ARG A 60 1.87 6.74 -3.39
N THR A 61 2.74 6.64 -4.40
CA THR A 61 2.40 6.74 -5.83
C THR A 61 1.97 5.42 -6.46
N LYS A 62 2.02 4.30 -5.73
CA LYS A 62 1.53 3.00 -6.20
C LYS A 62 0.68 2.30 -5.15
N LEU A 63 -0.55 1.97 -5.51
CA LEU A 63 -1.51 1.24 -4.69
C LEU A 63 -1.97 -0.03 -5.40
N THR A 64 -1.99 -1.16 -4.70
CA THR A 64 -2.32 -2.47 -5.29
C THR A 64 -3.31 -3.25 -4.43
N PRO A 65 -4.57 -2.80 -4.29
CA PRO A 65 -5.56 -3.51 -3.48
C PRO A 65 -5.97 -4.83 -4.15
N HIS A 66 -6.08 -5.87 -3.34
CA HIS A 66 -6.53 -7.20 -3.74
C HIS A 66 -8.05 -7.28 -3.67
N TYR A 67 -8.62 -8.17 -4.47
CA TYR A 67 -10.03 -8.51 -4.40
C TYR A 67 -10.21 -10.02 -4.56
N GLU A 68 -11.18 -10.56 -3.85
CA GLU A 68 -11.58 -11.95 -3.98
C GLU A 68 -12.91 -12.02 -4.71
N ALA A 69 -13.07 -13.04 -5.54
CA ALA A 69 -14.37 -13.30 -6.12
C ALA A 69 -15.23 -14.06 -5.12
N THR A 70 -16.37 -13.47 -4.76
CA THR A 70 -17.36 -14.08 -3.88
C THR A 70 -18.35 -14.88 -4.73
N ALA A 71 -18.54 -16.16 -4.44
CA ALA A 71 -19.50 -17.00 -5.15
C ALA A 71 -20.96 -16.75 -4.71
N ASP A 72 -21.16 -16.01 -3.60
CA ASP A 72 -22.41 -16.04 -2.83
C ASP A 72 -23.19 -14.71 -2.89
N GLY A 73 -22.91 -13.86 -3.89
CA GLY A 73 -23.59 -12.56 -4.04
C GLY A 73 -23.22 -11.49 -2.99
N ARG A 74 -22.27 -11.79 -2.09
CA ARG A 74 -21.73 -10.83 -1.13
C ARG A 74 -21.00 -9.67 -1.85
N PRO A 75 -20.94 -8.47 -1.24
CA PRO A 75 -20.14 -7.38 -1.78
C PRO A 75 -18.68 -7.81 -1.97
N VAL A 76 -18.10 -7.42 -3.10
CA VAL A 76 -16.69 -7.68 -3.39
C VAL A 76 -15.84 -6.82 -2.45
N VAL A 77 -15.09 -7.48 -1.57
CA VAL A 77 -14.07 -6.81 -0.76
C VAL A 77 -12.89 -6.49 -1.67
N ILE A 78 -12.54 -5.21 -1.75
CA ILE A 78 -11.38 -4.72 -2.50
C ILE A 78 -10.52 -3.92 -1.53
N GLY A 79 -9.32 -4.40 -1.24
CA GLY A 79 -8.45 -3.71 -0.28
C GLY A 79 -7.20 -4.49 0.10
N PHE A 80 -6.89 -4.52 1.38
CA PHE A 80 -5.63 -5.08 1.88
C PHE A 80 -5.87 -6.11 2.97
N HIS A 81 -4.89 -6.98 3.20
CA HIS A 81 -4.92 -7.87 4.35
C HIS A 81 -4.97 -7.08 5.66
N ARG A 82 -5.68 -7.65 6.64
CA ARG A 82 -5.63 -7.16 8.02
C ARG A 82 -4.21 -7.30 8.58
N HIS A 83 -3.87 -6.47 9.56
CA HIS A 83 -2.55 -6.53 10.21
C HIS A 83 -2.31 -7.86 10.96
N ASP A 84 -3.39 -8.50 11.42
CA ASP A 84 -3.39 -9.74 12.22
C ASP A 84 -3.72 -10.99 11.41
N SER A 85 -3.93 -10.87 10.08
CA SER A 85 -4.36 -11.99 9.24
C SER A 85 -3.77 -11.93 7.85
N LYS A 86 -3.29 -13.08 7.37
CA LYS A 86 -2.82 -13.24 5.99
C LYS A 86 -3.93 -13.56 4.99
N VAL A 87 -5.17 -13.76 5.46
CA VAL A 87 -6.30 -14.19 4.65
C VAL A 87 -7.43 -13.17 4.73
N ALA A 88 -7.76 -12.70 5.93
CA ALA A 88 -8.84 -11.75 6.08
C ALA A 88 -8.46 -10.38 5.53
N MET A 89 -9.32 -9.84 4.67
CA MET A 89 -9.13 -8.55 4.02
C MET A 89 -9.96 -7.45 4.68
N VAL A 90 -9.48 -6.23 4.53
CA VAL A 90 -10.13 -4.98 4.90
C VAL A 90 -10.50 -4.28 3.60
N ASP A 91 -11.78 -3.98 3.44
CA ASP A 91 -12.25 -3.16 2.32
C ASP A 91 -11.79 -1.70 2.52
N ILE A 92 -11.35 -1.05 1.43
CA ILE A 92 -10.86 0.33 1.49
C ILE A 92 -11.63 1.25 0.54
N ASP A 93 -12.15 2.36 1.05
CA ASP A 93 -12.74 3.43 0.23
C ASP A 93 -11.70 4.46 -0.20
N ALA A 94 -10.72 4.74 0.66
CA ALA A 94 -9.60 5.65 0.44
C ALA A 94 -8.38 5.22 1.27
N CYS A 95 -7.21 5.76 0.91
CA CYS A 95 -5.96 5.54 1.62
C CYS A 95 -5.24 6.88 1.82
N PRO A 96 -5.18 7.44 3.06
CA PRO A 96 -4.58 8.75 3.29
C PRO A 96 -3.09 8.85 2.92
N ILE A 97 -2.37 7.73 2.90
CA ILE A 97 -0.97 7.72 2.48
C ILE A 97 -0.81 7.62 0.95
N ALA A 98 -1.86 7.27 0.21
CA ALA A 98 -1.86 7.25 -1.25
C ALA A 98 -2.02 8.66 -1.81
N ALA A 99 -1.35 8.95 -2.92
CA ALA A 99 -1.48 10.24 -3.60
C ALA A 99 -2.95 10.58 -3.89
N ASP A 100 -3.30 11.86 -3.84
CA ASP A 100 -4.70 12.29 -3.99
C ASP A 100 -5.32 11.82 -5.31
N ALA A 101 -4.56 11.85 -6.40
CA ALA A 101 -4.98 11.33 -7.70
C ALA A 101 -5.37 9.84 -7.66
N ILE A 102 -4.72 9.04 -6.80
CA ILE A 102 -5.10 7.63 -6.60
C ILE A 102 -6.43 7.55 -5.86
N ASN A 103 -6.63 8.35 -4.80
CA ASN A 103 -7.90 8.36 -4.07
C ASN A 103 -9.07 8.86 -4.95
N VAL A 104 -8.80 9.77 -5.89
CA VAL A 104 -9.78 10.21 -6.90
C VAL A 104 -10.11 9.09 -7.90
N ALA A 105 -9.13 8.32 -8.35
CA ALA A 105 -9.34 7.23 -9.33
C ALA A 105 -9.86 5.91 -8.71
N LEU A 106 -9.68 5.72 -7.40
CA LEU A 106 -9.99 4.48 -6.71
C LEU A 106 -11.46 4.05 -6.82
N PRO A 107 -12.49 4.93 -6.66
CA PRO A 107 -13.89 4.53 -6.80
C PRO A 107 -14.22 3.92 -8.17
N GLU A 108 -13.71 4.50 -9.25
CA GLU A 108 -13.94 3.97 -10.61
C GLU A 108 -13.22 2.62 -10.79
N ALA A 109 -11.98 2.50 -10.34
CA ALA A 109 -11.22 1.25 -10.39
C ALA A 109 -11.93 0.13 -9.60
N ARG A 110 -12.50 0.45 -8.43
CA ARG A 110 -13.32 -0.48 -7.63
C ARG A 110 -14.57 -0.93 -8.37
N ALA A 111 -15.31 0.00 -8.98
CA ALA A 111 -16.51 -0.34 -9.75
C ALA A 111 -16.20 -1.28 -10.93
N LYS A 112 -15.11 -1.01 -11.67
CA LYS A 112 -14.63 -1.88 -12.76
C LYS A 112 -14.26 -3.27 -12.25
N ALA A 113 -13.51 -3.37 -11.15
CA ALA A 113 -13.16 -4.66 -10.53
C ALA A 113 -14.41 -5.43 -10.08
N ALA A 114 -15.37 -4.79 -9.42
CA ALA A 114 -16.59 -5.43 -8.97
C ALA A 114 -17.41 -6.00 -10.15
N ALA A 115 -17.54 -5.25 -11.24
CA ALA A 115 -18.20 -5.71 -12.46
C ALA A 115 -17.47 -6.92 -13.10
N LEU A 116 -16.13 -6.91 -13.11
CA LEU A 116 -15.33 -8.03 -13.61
C LEU A 116 -15.48 -9.27 -12.73
N VAL A 117 -15.48 -9.10 -11.40
CA VAL A 117 -15.71 -10.19 -10.44
C VAL A 117 -17.08 -10.81 -10.63
N ALA A 118 -18.13 -10.01 -10.79
CA ALA A 118 -19.48 -10.51 -11.03
C ALA A 118 -19.54 -11.36 -12.31
N LYS A 119 -18.94 -10.89 -13.41
CA LYS A 119 -18.83 -11.66 -14.67
C LYS A 119 -18.07 -12.97 -14.48
N LYS A 120 -16.93 -12.93 -13.76
CA LYS A 120 -16.11 -14.13 -13.47
C LYS A 120 -16.85 -15.12 -12.56
N ALA A 121 -17.65 -14.65 -11.61
CA ALA A 121 -18.44 -15.50 -10.73
C ALA A 121 -19.48 -16.31 -11.50
N VAL A 122 -20.20 -15.68 -12.44
CA VAL A 122 -21.15 -16.37 -13.33
C VAL A 122 -20.46 -17.44 -14.17
N ALA A 123 -19.34 -17.09 -14.81
CA ALA A 123 -18.58 -18.03 -15.63
C ALA A 123 -18.02 -19.21 -14.81
N ALA A 124 -17.52 -18.94 -13.60
CA ALA A 124 -16.97 -19.97 -12.72
C ALA A 124 -18.07 -20.91 -12.19
N ALA A 125 -19.25 -20.38 -11.86
CA ALA A 125 -20.41 -21.18 -11.45
C ALA A 125 -20.86 -22.12 -12.57
N ALA A 126 -20.98 -21.62 -13.81
CA ALA A 126 -21.31 -22.44 -14.98
C ALA A 126 -20.27 -23.58 -15.20
N ALA A 127 -19.00 -23.30 -14.93
CA ALA A 127 -17.90 -24.27 -15.03
C ALA A 127 -17.67 -25.11 -13.76
N ARG A 128 -18.50 -24.98 -12.71
CA ARG A 128 -18.34 -25.63 -11.39
C ARG A 128 -16.95 -25.44 -10.78
N ARG A 129 -16.40 -24.23 -10.88
CA ARG A 129 -15.09 -23.84 -10.32
C ARG A 129 -15.24 -22.67 -9.36
N LYS A 130 -14.25 -22.49 -8.47
CA LYS A 130 -14.16 -21.30 -7.62
C LYS A 130 -13.77 -20.09 -8.47
N PRO A 131 -14.44 -18.94 -8.34
CA PRO A 131 -14.04 -17.76 -9.09
C PRO A 131 -12.71 -17.21 -8.57
N LEU A 132 -11.89 -16.70 -9.49
CA LEU A 132 -10.55 -16.19 -9.18
C LEU A 132 -10.62 -14.73 -8.75
N GLY A 133 -9.90 -14.41 -7.67
CA GLY A 133 -9.60 -13.04 -7.27
C GLY A 133 -8.60 -12.37 -8.20
N GLY A 134 -8.12 -11.20 -7.77
CA GLY A 134 -7.11 -10.45 -8.50
C GLY A 134 -6.59 -9.28 -7.70
N THR A 135 -5.79 -8.45 -8.36
CA THR A 135 -5.15 -7.28 -7.76
C THR A 135 -5.33 -6.11 -8.71
N LEU A 136 -5.88 -5.01 -8.20
CA LEU A 136 -5.86 -3.74 -8.91
C LEU A 136 -4.46 -3.15 -8.91
N LEU A 137 -4.13 -2.36 -9.92
CA LEU A 137 -2.97 -1.48 -9.91
C LEU A 137 -3.49 -0.05 -10.09
N LEU A 138 -3.05 0.86 -9.22
CA LEU A 138 -3.17 2.29 -9.42
C LEU A 138 -1.78 2.89 -9.23
N ARG A 139 -1.21 3.41 -10.31
CA ARG A 139 0.11 4.04 -10.33
C ARG A 139 -0.06 5.49 -10.75
N HIS A 140 0.34 6.41 -9.88
CA HIS A 140 0.37 7.82 -10.17
C HIS A 140 1.69 8.17 -10.88
N THR A 141 1.56 8.72 -12.07
CA THR A 141 2.65 9.13 -12.98
C THR A 141 2.47 10.61 -13.30
N LEU A 142 3.42 11.21 -14.02
CA LEU A 142 3.31 12.60 -14.46
C LEU A 142 2.13 12.82 -15.44
N GLU A 143 1.78 11.80 -16.22
CA GLU A 143 0.68 11.82 -17.20
C GLU A 143 -0.68 11.42 -16.60
N GLY A 144 -0.73 10.97 -15.34
CA GLY A 144 -1.97 10.64 -14.65
C GLY A 144 -1.94 9.29 -13.94
N ILE A 145 -3.08 8.59 -13.89
CA ILE A 145 -3.20 7.28 -13.25
C ILE A 145 -3.11 6.17 -14.29
N VAL A 146 -2.12 5.30 -14.14
CA VAL A 146 -1.97 4.07 -14.92
C VAL A 146 -2.47 2.88 -14.10
N THR A 147 -3.40 2.12 -14.69
CA THR A 147 -3.96 0.90 -14.08
C THR A 147 -3.54 -0.40 -14.75
N GLU A 148 -2.92 -0.31 -15.92
CA GLU A 148 -2.45 -1.46 -16.70
C GLU A 148 -1.12 -1.99 -16.17
N GLN A 149 -1.04 -3.29 -15.90
CA GLN A 149 0.14 -3.89 -15.25
C GLN A 149 1.37 -3.98 -16.16
N THR A 150 1.15 -4.09 -17.47
CA THR A 150 2.20 -4.26 -18.47
C THR A 150 2.60 -2.94 -19.15
N MET A 151 1.93 -1.84 -18.81
CA MET A 151 2.24 -0.54 -19.39
C MET A 151 3.54 -0.02 -18.78
N ALA A 152 4.56 0.16 -19.63
CA ALA A 152 5.77 0.86 -19.24
C ALA A 152 5.42 2.34 -18.96
N VAL A 153 5.90 2.83 -17.83
CA VAL A 153 5.72 4.20 -17.37
C VAL A 153 7.09 4.85 -17.30
N THR A 154 7.13 6.12 -17.69
CA THR A 154 8.31 6.95 -17.57
C THR A 154 8.08 8.00 -16.50
N GLU A 155 9.04 8.18 -15.60
CA GLU A 155 9.02 9.23 -14.59
C GLU A 155 10.31 10.04 -14.67
N ARG A 156 10.18 11.37 -14.59
CA ARG A 156 11.34 12.28 -14.59
C ARG A 156 11.63 12.74 -13.18
N VAL A 157 12.82 12.42 -12.68
CA VAL A 157 13.31 12.84 -11.37
C VAL A 157 14.55 13.71 -11.60
N ASN A 158 14.39 15.03 -11.44
CA ASN A 158 15.40 16.03 -11.81
C ASN A 158 15.82 15.90 -13.28
N ASP A 159 17.08 15.54 -13.52
CA ASP A 159 17.70 15.30 -14.81
C ASP A 159 17.57 13.83 -15.27
N LEU A 160 17.15 12.92 -14.38
CA LEU A 160 17.01 11.50 -14.68
C LEU A 160 15.62 11.16 -15.23
N THR A 161 15.60 10.24 -16.18
CA THR A 161 14.38 9.64 -16.74
C THR A 161 14.39 8.15 -16.42
N LEU A 162 13.40 7.70 -15.65
CA LEU A 162 13.27 6.33 -15.16
C LEU A 162 12.11 5.64 -15.90
N SER A 163 12.36 4.51 -16.54
CA SER A 163 11.32 3.70 -17.21
C SER A 163 11.11 2.37 -16.48
N PHE A 164 9.87 2.06 -16.12
CA PHE A 164 9.50 0.87 -15.32
C PHE A 164 8.02 0.48 -15.42
#